data_AF-A0A4Z1ADJ5-F1
#
_entry.id   AF-A0A4Z1ADJ5-F1
#
_cell.length_a   1.000
_cell.length_b   1.000
_cell.length_c   1.000
_cell.angle_alpha   90.00
_cell.angle_beta   90.00
_cell.angle_gamma   90.00
#
_symmetry.space_group_name_H-M   'P 1'
#
loop_
_entity.id
_entity.type
_entity.pdbx_description
1 polymer ?
#
loop_
_entity_poly.entity_id
_entity_poly.type
_entity_poly.pdbx_seq_one_letter_code
_entity_poly.pdbx_strand_id
1 'polypeptide(L)'
;MSENELKPEEKINFFSHPFLFYPVLLFVFIFAIDKIFFLDKVRDYVKVELTYIYYDVKQDLLKEMISKFGKNAEKKSDKKLVLLMGSSRMLYFKNQEILDFYPDWEVYNLSSAVTTPAYYLYFLERLFEAGVKPDFLVLEADPFQFNANSTTFKKSNLANSFDLRFVLSNAWDLGKENVNYYLGNYFFGVSKNKPYITNVYAHLTSKKFEKADLIKKLTIESLHNDKGNAISPAGGFMEKDFGKLEASSFRTIGWIYPKYSPSEMQFSFYEKILDRVKAEGVPTVVVRPEVSLPLENLLKELNIPAPWWERIRPINQKFGIPIIDMAEVSDYDCNTFADSGHMAVDCYRPFLRFLRMRYSGE
;
A
#
# COMPACT_ATOMS: atom_id res chain seq x y z
N MET A 1 48.77 8.40 64.39
CA MET A 1 47.59 8.90 63.66
C MET A 1 48.12 9.59 62.42
N SER A 2 48.01 8.94 61.26
CA SER A 2 48.36 9.53 59.96
C SER A 2 47.03 9.80 59.26
N GLU A 3 46.71 11.08 59.10
CA GLU A 3 45.62 11.54 58.25
C GLU A 3 45.99 11.20 56.80
N ASN A 4 45.43 10.11 56.29
CA ASN A 4 45.36 9.91 54.85
C ASN A 4 44.32 10.88 54.31
N GLU A 5 44.78 12.04 53.83
CA GLU A 5 43.99 12.91 52.97
C GLU A 5 43.56 12.10 51.73
N LEU A 6 42.29 11.70 51.73
CA LEU A 6 41.61 11.21 50.53
C LEU A 6 41.60 12.35 49.52
N LYS A 7 42.48 12.24 48.51
CA LYS A 7 42.46 13.13 47.34
C LYS A 7 41.04 13.15 46.77
N PRO A 8 40.46 14.34 46.51
CA PRO A 8 39.10 14.43 45.99
C PRO A 8 39.03 13.66 44.67
N GLU A 9 38.04 12.78 44.54
CA GLU A 9 37.72 12.13 43.27
C GLU A 9 37.58 13.23 42.20
N GLU A 10 38.53 13.25 41.28
CA GLU A 10 38.52 14.17 40.16
C GLU A 10 37.28 13.85 39.34
N LYS A 11 36.20 14.64 39.51
CA LYS A 11 34.97 14.48 38.76
C LYS A 11 35.32 14.64 37.28
N ILE A 12 35.42 13.50 36.58
CA ILE A 12 35.72 13.45 35.16
C ILE A 12 34.67 14.29 34.44
N ASN A 13 35.10 15.45 33.95
CA ASN A 13 34.25 16.40 33.27
C ASN A 13 34.54 16.32 31.77
N PHE A 14 33.48 16.21 30.95
CA PHE A 14 33.58 16.21 29.49
C PHE A 14 34.37 17.42 28.96
N PHE A 15 34.28 18.57 29.62
CA PHE A 15 34.97 19.79 29.20
C PHE A 15 36.48 19.79 29.48
N SER A 16 36.97 18.99 30.44
CA SER A 16 38.42 18.88 30.74
C SER A 16 39.10 17.73 30.00
N HIS A 17 38.34 16.79 29.43
CA HIS A 17 38.85 15.59 28.76
C HIS A 17 38.22 15.44 27.36
N PRO A 18 38.76 16.16 26.33
CA PRO A 18 38.16 16.23 24.99
C PRO A 18 37.94 14.87 24.30
N PHE A 19 38.72 13.84 24.64
CA PHE A 19 38.56 12.50 24.08
C PHE A 19 37.22 11.84 24.47
N LEU A 20 36.58 12.27 25.56
CA LEU A 20 35.24 11.81 25.95
C LEU A 20 34.16 12.25 24.96
N PHE A 21 34.42 13.28 24.14
CA PHE A 21 33.55 13.65 23.04
C PHE A 21 33.75 12.76 21.80
N TYR A 22 34.82 11.98 21.69
CA TYR A 22 35.07 11.17 20.48
C TYR A 22 33.96 10.17 20.18
N PRO A 23 33.39 9.41 21.15
CA PRO A 23 32.25 8.54 20.87
C PRO A 23 31.01 9.32 20.41
N VAL A 24 30.77 10.51 20.97
CA VAL A 24 29.63 11.37 20.58
C VAL A 24 29.82 11.92 19.17
N LEU A 25 31.00 12.44 18.85
CA LEU A 25 31.34 12.95 17.53
C LEU A 25 31.30 11.84 16.47
N LEU A 26 31.82 10.66 16.80
CA LEU A 26 31.74 9.49 15.93
C LEU A 26 30.28 9.07 15.70
N PHE A 27 29.45 9.05 16.74
CA PHE A 27 28.02 8.76 16.61
C PHE A 27 27.32 9.80 15.72
N VAL A 28 27.54 11.09 15.95
CA VAL A 28 26.98 12.17 15.12
C VAL A 28 27.43 12.04 13.67
N PHE A 29 28.70 11.73 13.43
CA PHE A 29 29.24 11.51 12.10
C PHE A 29 28.59 10.30 11.40
N ILE A 30 28.51 9.15 12.07
CA ILE A 30 27.85 7.95 11.53
C ILE A 30 26.37 8.23 11.26
N PHE A 31 25.69 8.92 12.18
CA PHE A 31 24.28 9.29 12.03
C PHE A 31 24.07 10.25 10.85
N ALA A 32 24.99 11.21 10.64
CA ALA A 32 24.95 12.10 9.49
C ALA A 32 25.16 11.35 8.16
N ILE A 33 26.09 10.38 8.13
CA ILE A 33 26.28 9.50 6.96
C ILE A 33 25.02 8.68 6.70
N ASP A 34 24.39 8.12 7.73
CA ASP A 34 23.14 7.38 7.59
C ASP A 34 22.04 8.21 6.90
N LYS A 35 21.99 9.54 7.14
CA LYS A 35 21.00 10.41 6.50
C LYS A 35 21.13 10.52 4.99
N ILE A 36 22.31 10.28 4.44
CA ILE A 36 22.54 10.26 2.99
C ILE A 36 21.64 9.20 2.33
N PHE A 37 21.35 8.10 3.02
CA PHE A 37 20.50 7.03 2.50
C PHE A 37 19.02 7.40 2.39
N PHE A 38 18.57 8.54 2.93
CA PHE A 38 17.21 9.04 2.68
C PHE A 38 17.06 9.79 1.35
N LEU A 39 18.17 10.17 0.71
CA LEU A 39 18.12 10.90 -0.56
C LEU A 39 17.60 10.00 -1.69
N ASP A 40 16.70 10.53 -2.51
CA ASP A 40 16.11 9.78 -3.63
C ASP A 40 17.16 9.23 -4.60
N LYS A 41 18.18 10.04 -4.91
CA LYS A 41 19.31 9.60 -5.76
C LYS A 41 20.04 8.38 -5.20
N VAL A 42 20.19 8.31 -3.87
CA VAL A 42 20.87 7.19 -3.21
C VAL A 42 19.93 5.99 -3.19
N ARG A 43 18.66 6.18 -2.85
CA ARG A 43 17.61 5.16 -2.91
C ARG A 43 17.56 4.48 -4.28
N ASP A 44 17.53 5.27 -5.35
CA ASP A 44 17.48 4.79 -6.74
C ASP A 44 18.70 3.94 -7.08
N TYR A 45 19.85 4.32 -6.54
CA TYR A 45 21.10 3.61 -6.77
C TYR A 45 21.19 2.28 -6.03
N VAL A 46 20.60 2.17 -4.84
CA VAL A 46 20.72 0.99 -3.98
C VAL A 46 19.56 0.01 -4.10
N LYS A 47 18.36 0.48 -4.50
CA LYS A 47 17.18 -0.36 -4.70
C LYS A 47 17.10 -0.87 -6.14
N VAL A 48 16.71 -2.14 -6.27
CA VAL A 48 16.46 -2.79 -7.57
C VAL A 48 14.97 -2.81 -7.91
N GLU A 49 14.12 -2.93 -6.89
CA GLU A 49 12.67 -2.96 -7.07
C GLU A 49 12.09 -1.55 -7.03
N LEU A 50 11.30 -1.23 -8.06
CA LEU A 50 10.67 0.08 -8.25
C LEU A 50 9.25 0.14 -7.64
N THR A 51 8.81 -0.87 -6.89
CA THR A 51 7.46 -0.93 -6.31
C THR A 51 7.15 0.24 -5.39
N TYR A 52 8.16 0.85 -4.77
CA TYR A 52 7.99 2.04 -3.93
C TYR A 52 7.39 3.23 -4.71
N ILE A 53 7.59 3.29 -6.03
CA ILE A 53 7.06 4.37 -6.89
C ILE A 53 5.53 4.46 -6.76
N TYR A 54 4.85 3.32 -6.75
CA TYR A 54 3.39 3.28 -6.66
C TYR A 54 2.91 3.94 -5.36
N TYR A 55 3.63 3.71 -4.26
CA TYR A 55 3.32 4.29 -2.96
C TYR A 55 3.64 5.79 -2.90
N ASP A 56 4.79 6.21 -3.41
CA ASP A 56 5.18 7.63 -3.46
C ASP A 56 4.16 8.45 -4.26
N VAL A 57 3.78 7.97 -5.46
CA VAL A 57 2.77 8.66 -6.28
C VAL A 57 1.42 8.72 -5.60
N LYS A 58 1.01 7.70 -4.82
CA LYS A 58 -0.25 7.76 -4.06
C LYS A 58 -0.25 8.87 -3.03
N GLN A 59 0.88 9.15 -2.38
CA GLN A 59 1.01 10.28 -1.46
C GLN A 59 0.85 11.61 -2.17
N ASP A 60 1.36 11.73 -3.39
CA ASP A 60 1.20 12.95 -4.17
C ASP A 60 -0.24 13.12 -4.70
N LEU A 61 -0.89 12.03 -5.12
CA LEU A 61 -2.32 12.04 -5.46
C LEU A 61 -3.21 12.36 -4.25
N LEU A 62 -2.84 11.92 -3.04
CA LEU A 62 -3.51 12.33 -1.81
C LEU A 62 -3.44 13.85 -1.61
N LYS A 63 -2.27 14.45 -1.80
CA LYS A 63 -2.13 15.93 -1.73
C LYS A 63 -2.96 16.62 -2.81
N GLU A 64 -2.96 16.09 -4.03
CA GLU A 64 -3.77 16.62 -5.14
C GLU A 64 -5.28 16.59 -4.78
N MET A 65 -5.79 15.46 -4.29
CA MET A 65 -7.19 15.33 -3.86
C MET A 65 -7.52 16.31 -2.74
N ILE A 66 -6.64 16.45 -1.74
CA ILE A 66 -6.81 17.42 -0.65
C ILE A 66 -6.87 18.86 -1.19
N SER A 67 -6.01 19.22 -2.13
CA SER A 67 -6.03 20.57 -2.72
C SER A 67 -7.29 20.86 -3.56
N LYS A 68 -7.87 19.84 -4.20
CA LYS A 68 -9.02 20.00 -5.10
C LYS A 68 -10.37 19.88 -4.41
N PHE A 69 -10.48 18.97 -3.45
CA PHE A 69 -11.75 18.60 -2.81
C PHE A 69 -11.80 18.95 -1.32
N GLY A 70 -10.67 19.35 -0.74
CA GLY A 70 -10.59 19.64 0.69
C GLY A 70 -11.36 20.90 1.10
N LYS A 71 -11.49 21.09 2.40
CA LYS A 71 -12.20 22.24 2.99
C LYS A 71 -11.62 23.60 2.59
N ASN A 72 -10.31 23.64 2.30
CA ASN A 72 -9.55 24.85 1.94
C ASN A 72 -9.25 24.94 0.43
N ALA A 73 -9.93 24.18 -0.43
CA ALA A 73 -9.73 24.25 -1.87
C ALA A 73 -10.14 25.64 -2.40
N GLU A 74 -9.27 26.28 -3.20
CA GLU A 74 -9.54 27.61 -3.78
C GLU A 74 -10.76 27.59 -4.72
N LYS A 75 -10.90 26.50 -5.49
CA LYS A 75 -12.08 26.19 -6.29
C LYS A 75 -12.34 24.70 -6.18
N LYS A 76 -13.46 24.33 -5.54
CA LYS A 76 -13.87 22.93 -5.47
C LYS A 76 -14.20 22.44 -6.88
N SER A 77 -13.76 21.22 -7.19
CA SER A 77 -14.15 20.54 -8.42
C SER A 77 -15.65 20.26 -8.39
N ASP A 78 -16.33 20.47 -9.51
CA ASP A 78 -17.75 20.15 -9.67
C ASP A 78 -17.97 18.66 -10.01
N LYS A 79 -16.87 17.90 -10.22
CA LYS A 79 -16.91 16.46 -10.52
C LYS A 79 -17.17 15.62 -9.27
N LYS A 80 -17.77 14.45 -9.48
CA LYS A 80 -17.96 13.43 -8.44
C LYS A 80 -16.63 12.73 -8.16
N LEU A 81 -16.17 12.78 -6.91
CA LEU A 81 -14.94 12.11 -6.51
C LEU A 81 -15.23 10.64 -6.23
N VAL A 82 -14.68 9.75 -7.06
CA VAL A 82 -14.72 8.30 -6.81
C VAL A 82 -13.34 7.81 -6.44
N LEU A 83 -13.27 7.06 -5.35
CA LEU A 83 -12.02 6.54 -4.82
C LEU A 83 -11.98 5.02 -4.94
N LEU A 84 -10.96 4.50 -5.64
CA LEU A 84 -10.65 3.08 -5.70
C LEU A 84 -9.51 2.78 -4.72
N MET A 85 -9.73 1.87 -3.77
CA MET A 85 -8.69 1.42 -2.86
C MET A 85 -8.63 -0.10 -2.87
N GLY A 86 -7.55 -0.63 -3.44
CA GLY A 86 -7.33 -2.06 -3.55
C GLY A 86 -5.87 -2.42 -3.64
N SER A 87 -5.61 -3.66 -4.01
CA SER A 87 -4.30 -4.19 -4.28
C SER A 87 -3.92 -4.02 -5.77
N SER A 88 -2.91 -4.74 -6.24
CA SER A 88 -2.61 -4.79 -7.68
C SER A 88 -3.78 -5.33 -8.52
N ARG A 89 -4.73 -6.08 -7.93
CA ARG A 89 -5.93 -6.59 -8.62
C ARG A 89 -6.87 -5.48 -9.11
N MET A 90 -6.84 -4.32 -8.45
CA MET A 90 -7.64 -3.15 -8.81
C MET A 90 -6.81 -2.03 -9.45
N LEU A 91 -5.60 -2.30 -9.94
CA LEU A 91 -4.66 -1.24 -10.34
C LEU A 91 -4.80 -0.79 -11.81
N TYR A 92 -5.32 -1.64 -12.70
CA TYR A 92 -5.11 -1.49 -14.15
C TYR A 92 -6.31 -0.95 -14.93
N PHE A 93 -7.12 -0.08 -14.31
CA PHE A 93 -8.10 0.69 -15.08
C PHE A 93 -7.38 1.67 -16.02
N LYS A 94 -8.10 2.26 -16.98
CA LYS A 94 -7.59 3.37 -17.78
C LYS A 94 -8.43 4.60 -17.51
N ASN A 95 -7.83 5.71 -17.10
CA ASN A 95 -8.61 6.91 -16.76
C ASN A 95 -9.41 7.42 -17.95
N GLN A 96 -8.86 7.36 -19.18
CA GLN A 96 -9.60 7.76 -20.37
C GLN A 96 -10.88 6.94 -20.55
N GLU A 97 -10.82 5.61 -20.36
CA GLU A 97 -12.02 4.77 -20.48
C GLU A 97 -13.05 5.12 -19.41
N ILE A 98 -12.61 5.41 -18.18
CA ILE A 98 -13.50 5.89 -17.12
C ILE A 98 -14.21 7.18 -17.53
N LEU A 99 -13.47 8.14 -18.08
CA LEU A 99 -14.02 9.43 -18.52
C LEU A 99 -14.96 9.29 -19.71
N ASP A 100 -14.71 8.34 -20.61
CA ASP A 100 -15.57 8.06 -21.76
C ASP A 100 -16.95 7.53 -21.32
N PHE A 101 -17.00 6.70 -20.26
CA PHE A 101 -18.25 6.18 -19.70
C PHE A 101 -18.91 7.11 -18.68
N TYR A 102 -18.11 7.81 -17.86
CA TYR A 102 -18.55 8.63 -16.72
C TYR A 102 -17.81 9.98 -16.70
N PRO A 103 -18.15 10.90 -17.60
CA PRO A 103 -17.44 12.18 -17.74
C PRO A 103 -17.58 13.09 -16.51
N ASP A 104 -18.63 12.90 -15.72
CA ASP A 104 -18.91 13.58 -14.45
C ASP A 104 -18.06 13.07 -13.28
N TRP A 105 -17.41 11.91 -13.44
CA TRP A 105 -16.54 11.33 -12.40
C TRP A 105 -15.10 11.83 -12.53
N GLU A 106 -14.45 12.02 -11.38
CA GLU A 106 -13.01 12.12 -11.24
C GLU A 106 -12.55 10.96 -10.36
N VAL A 107 -11.96 9.94 -10.98
CA VAL A 107 -11.64 8.69 -10.31
C VAL A 107 -10.17 8.66 -9.93
N TYR A 108 -9.89 8.61 -8.63
CA TYR A 108 -8.54 8.39 -8.13
C TYR A 108 -8.38 6.94 -7.71
N ASN A 109 -7.31 6.31 -8.19
CA ASN A 109 -6.98 4.96 -7.80
C ASN A 109 -5.80 4.97 -6.84
N LEU A 110 -6.07 4.71 -5.56
CA LEU A 110 -5.07 4.56 -4.51
C LEU A 110 -4.63 3.10 -4.33
N SER A 111 -5.02 2.20 -5.23
CA SER A 111 -4.58 0.81 -5.19
C SER A 111 -3.08 0.70 -5.46
N SER A 112 -2.44 -0.27 -4.82
CA SER A 112 -1.01 -0.56 -4.99
C SER A 112 -0.74 -2.04 -4.72
N ALA A 113 0.43 -2.56 -5.10
CA ALA A 113 0.75 -3.97 -4.91
C ALA A 113 0.61 -4.38 -3.44
N VAL A 114 -0.11 -5.48 -3.17
CA VAL A 114 -0.22 -6.12 -1.85
C VAL A 114 -0.58 -5.18 -0.69
N THR A 115 -1.44 -4.19 -0.94
CA THR A 115 -1.98 -3.30 0.10
C THR A 115 -2.93 -4.04 1.04
N THR A 116 -3.06 -3.54 2.27
CA THR A 116 -3.91 -4.12 3.33
C THR A 116 -4.82 -3.06 3.96
N PRO A 117 -5.81 -3.43 4.79
CA PRO A 117 -6.69 -2.46 5.46
C PRO A 117 -5.98 -1.33 6.18
N ALA A 118 -4.87 -1.58 6.89
CA ALA A 118 -4.08 -0.50 7.52
C ALA A 118 -3.69 0.62 6.54
N TYR A 119 -3.33 0.26 5.31
CA TYR A 119 -3.02 1.21 4.24
C TYR A 119 -4.25 2.03 3.82
N TYR A 120 -5.42 1.39 3.67
CA TYR A 120 -6.64 2.11 3.33
C TYR A 120 -7.04 3.11 4.41
N LEU A 121 -6.97 2.70 5.68
CA LEU A 121 -7.30 3.58 6.80
C LEU A 121 -6.43 4.84 6.82
N TYR A 122 -5.12 4.69 6.57
CA TYR A 122 -4.21 5.83 6.51
C TYR A 122 -4.68 6.92 5.52
N PHE A 123 -4.95 6.54 4.28
CA PHE A 123 -5.40 7.50 3.26
C PHE A 123 -6.76 8.10 3.60
N LEU A 124 -7.71 7.29 4.07
CA LEU A 124 -9.04 7.78 4.46
C LEU A 124 -8.97 8.75 5.63
N GLU A 125 -8.15 8.50 6.66
CA GLU A 125 -7.94 9.44 7.77
C GLU A 125 -7.40 10.78 7.27
N ARG A 126 -6.37 10.77 6.41
CA ARG A 126 -5.80 12.02 5.85
C ARG A 126 -6.81 12.79 5.01
N LEU A 127 -7.60 12.10 4.19
CA LEU A 127 -8.66 12.70 3.38
C LEU A 127 -9.76 13.33 4.26
N PHE A 128 -10.29 12.58 5.21
CA PHE A 128 -11.36 13.07 6.09
C PHE A 128 -10.90 14.20 7.02
N GLU A 129 -9.67 14.16 7.55
CA GLU A 129 -9.10 15.27 8.33
C GLU A 129 -8.99 16.58 7.52
N ALA A 130 -8.74 16.46 6.21
CA ALA A 130 -8.72 17.57 5.27
C ALA A 130 -10.12 18.00 4.79
N GLY A 131 -11.18 17.32 5.23
CA GLY A 131 -12.55 17.58 4.80
C GLY A 131 -12.86 17.09 3.38
N VAL A 132 -12.07 16.14 2.84
CA VAL A 132 -12.36 15.48 1.57
C VAL A 132 -13.28 14.30 1.84
N LYS A 133 -14.48 14.34 1.28
CA LYS A 133 -15.45 13.25 1.34
C LYS A 133 -15.70 12.74 -0.09
N PRO A 134 -15.27 11.50 -0.44
CA PRO A 134 -15.61 10.91 -1.73
C PRO A 134 -17.12 10.76 -1.89
N ASP A 135 -17.61 10.98 -3.11
CA ASP A 135 -19.00 10.67 -3.46
C ASP A 135 -19.23 9.16 -3.53
N PHE A 136 -18.18 8.39 -3.86
CA PHE A 136 -18.22 6.94 -3.87
C PHE A 136 -16.88 6.34 -3.52
N LEU A 137 -16.90 5.31 -2.67
CA LEU A 137 -15.72 4.56 -2.26
C LEU A 137 -15.87 3.08 -2.68
N VAL A 138 -14.86 2.58 -3.38
CA VAL A 138 -14.75 1.16 -3.75
C VAL A 138 -13.55 0.58 -3.00
N LEU A 139 -13.80 -0.37 -2.13
CA LEU A 139 -12.77 -1.04 -1.33
C LEU A 139 -12.59 -2.49 -1.78
N GLU A 140 -11.36 -2.89 -2.04
CA GLU A 140 -10.99 -4.30 -2.11
C GLU A 140 -10.96 -4.91 -0.71
N ALA A 141 -11.48 -6.12 -0.58
CA ALA A 141 -11.18 -7.00 0.54
C ALA A 141 -10.96 -8.43 0.02
N ASP A 142 -9.75 -8.97 0.21
CA ASP A 142 -9.37 -10.34 -0.16
C ASP A 142 -8.57 -11.01 0.97
N PRO A 143 -8.71 -12.33 1.20
CA PRO A 143 -8.01 -13.01 2.29
C PRO A 143 -6.50 -12.72 2.40
N PHE A 144 -5.73 -12.58 1.31
CA PHE A 144 -4.27 -12.36 1.45
C PHE A 144 -3.95 -11.07 2.22
N GLN A 145 -4.83 -10.07 2.15
CA GLN A 145 -4.67 -8.79 2.83
C GLN A 145 -4.82 -8.92 4.34
N PHE A 146 -5.44 -10.02 4.78
CA PHE A 146 -5.72 -10.37 6.17
C PHE A 146 -4.86 -11.56 6.64
N ASN A 147 -3.79 -11.92 5.92
CA ASN A 147 -2.88 -12.98 6.32
C ASN A 147 -1.85 -12.46 7.35
N ALA A 148 -1.91 -12.95 8.59
CA ALA A 148 -0.99 -12.60 9.67
C ALA A 148 0.48 -12.99 9.37
N ASN A 149 0.67 -14.01 8.54
CA ASN A 149 1.98 -14.55 8.20
C ASN A 149 2.56 -13.95 6.91
N SER A 150 1.85 -13.01 6.26
CA SER A 150 2.37 -12.36 5.07
C SER A 150 3.47 -11.35 5.40
N THR A 151 4.60 -11.45 4.70
CA THR A 151 5.68 -10.46 4.83
C THR A 151 5.41 -9.16 4.06
N THR A 152 4.35 -9.12 3.24
CA THR A 152 4.05 -8.00 2.35
C THR A 152 3.62 -6.74 3.10
N PHE A 153 2.93 -6.88 4.24
CA PHE A 153 2.53 -5.73 5.05
C PHE A 153 3.76 -4.91 5.49
N LYS A 154 4.75 -5.57 6.12
CA LYS A 154 5.99 -4.91 6.59
C LYS A 154 6.78 -4.32 5.41
N LYS A 155 7.02 -5.11 4.35
CA LYS A 155 7.90 -4.72 3.23
C LYS A 155 7.32 -3.67 2.30
N SER A 156 5.99 -3.64 2.12
CA SER A 156 5.36 -2.76 1.13
C SER A 156 4.57 -1.63 1.79
N ASN A 157 3.64 -1.94 2.70
CA ASN A 157 2.74 -0.95 3.29
C ASN A 157 3.50 -0.10 4.34
N LEU A 158 4.00 -0.78 5.37
CA LEU A 158 4.65 -0.13 6.52
C LEU A 158 5.95 0.60 6.13
N ALA A 159 6.70 0.08 5.15
CA ALA A 159 7.94 0.69 4.70
C ALA A 159 7.77 1.96 3.84
N ASN A 160 6.62 2.10 3.15
CA ASN A 160 6.47 3.12 2.10
C ASN A 160 5.25 4.04 2.25
N SER A 161 4.32 3.79 3.18
CA SER A 161 3.03 4.52 3.19
C SER A 161 2.81 5.42 4.38
N PHE A 162 3.10 4.97 5.59
CA PHE A 162 2.63 5.64 6.79
C PHE A 162 3.52 6.80 7.22
N ASP A 163 2.90 7.84 7.79
CA ASP A 163 3.60 8.86 8.54
C ASP A 163 3.70 8.49 10.03
N LEU A 164 4.58 9.19 10.76
CA LEU A 164 4.84 8.91 12.16
C LEU A 164 3.58 9.08 13.02
N ARG A 165 2.74 10.06 12.69
CA ARG A 165 1.50 10.33 13.43
C ARG A 165 0.56 9.13 13.35
N PHE A 166 0.32 8.58 12.17
CA PHE A 166 -0.52 7.41 11.98
C PHE A 166 0.00 6.19 12.77
N VAL A 167 1.31 5.93 12.69
CA VAL A 167 1.92 4.79 13.38
C VAL A 167 1.81 4.91 14.90
N LEU A 168 2.03 6.11 15.44
CA LEU A 168 1.91 6.34 16.89
C LEU A 168 0.45 6.27 17.36
N SER A 169 -0.47 6.85 16.58
CA SER A 169 -1.92 6.80 16.88
C SER A 169 -2.49 5.38 16.83
N ASN A 170 -1.90 4.48 16.04
CA ASN A 170 -2.33 3.09 15.90
C ASN A 170 -1.29 2.09 16.46
N ALA A 171 -0.42 2.52 17.37
CA ALA A 171 0.69 1.71 17.85
C ALA A 171 0.26 0.40 18.52
N TRP A 172 -0.90 0.42 19.20
CA TRP A 172 -1.45 -0.76 19.87
C TRP A 172 -1.90 -1.83 18.87
N ASP A 173 -2.69 -1.44 17.85
CA ASP A 173 -3.14 -2.36 16.80
C ASP A 173 -1.98 -2.86 15.94
N LEU A 174 -1.02 -1.99 15.61
CA LEU A 174 0.18 -2.37 14.86
C LEU A 174 1.04 -3.36 15.64
N GLY A 175 1.10 -3.24 16.97
CA GLY A 175 1.95 -4.04 17.82
C GLY A 175 3.43 -3.64 17.76
N LYS A 176 4.16 -4.01 18.81
CA LYS A 176 5.55 -3.60 19.06
C LYS A 176 6.49 -3.87 17.88
N GLU A 177 6.36 -5.04 17.24
CA GLU A 177 7.26 -5.39 16.13
C GLU A 177 7.13 -4.47 14.92
N ASN A 178 5.89 -4.13 14.53
CA ASN A 178 5.64 -3.26 13.39
C ASN A 178 6.05 -1.82 13.72
N VAL A 179 5.75 -1.34 14.93
CA VAL A 179 6.18 -0.01 15.38
C VAL A 179 7.72 0.09 15.39
N ASN A 180 8.42 -0.90 15.94
CA ASN A 180 9.88 -0.92 15.94
C ASN A 180 10.47 -0.97 14.52
N TYR A 181 9.89 -1.79 13.64
CA TYR A 181 10.30 -1.85 12.24
C TYR A 181 10.14 -0.49 11.54
N TYR A 182 9.00 0.17 11.75
CA TYR A 182 8.74 1.50 11.20
C TYR A 182 9.73 2.53 11.73
N LEU A 183 9.91 2.62 13.06
CA LEU A 183 10.81 3.60 13.67
C LEU A 183 12.26 3.39 13.24
N GLY A 184 12.69 2.12 13.09
CA GLY A 184 14.00 1.79 12.53
C GLY A 184 14.20 2.37 11.13
N ASN A 185 13.21 2.22 10.25
CA ASN A 185 13.26 2.77 8.89
C ASN A 185 12.99 4.28 8.82
N TYR A 186 12.34 4.85 9.83
CA TYR A 186 12.09 6.28 9.94
C TYR A 186 13.35 7.03 10.40
N PHE A 187 14.07 6.48 11.38
CA PHE A 187 15.27 7.09 11.93
C PHE A 187 16.56 6.70 11.20
N PHE A 188 16.65 5.51 10.60
CA PHE A 188 17.87 5.03 9.96
C PHE A 188 17.69 4.81 8.47
N GLY A 189 18.34 5.65 7.66
CA GLY A 189 18.27 5.62 6.20
C GLY A 189 18.84 4.33 5.63
N VAL A 190 19.92 3.80 6.23
CA VAL A 190 20.51 2.51 5.84
C VAL A 190 19.53 1.35 6.08
N SER A 191 18.68 1.44 7.10
CA SER A 191 17.62 0.45 7.34
C SER A 191 16.54 0.53 6.26
N LYS A 192 16.08 1.75 5.93
CA LYS A 192 15.04 2.00 4.91
C LYS A 192 15.48 1.64 3.50
N ASN A 193 16.72 1.98 3.15
CA ASN A 193 17.30 1.85 1.82
C ASN A 193 18.61 1.05 1.92
N LYS A 194 18.46 -0.23 2.29
CA LYS A 194 19.60 -1.13 2.51
C LYS A 194 20.49 -1.25 1.26
N PRO A 195 21.79 -0.90 1.36
CA PRO A 195 22.72 -1.03 0.24
C PRO A 195 23.16 -2.48 0.06
N TYR A 196 22.48 -3.22 -0.81
CA TYR A 196 22.99 -4.50 -1.27
C TYR A 196 24.15 -4.23 -2.23
N ILE A 197 25.38 -4.54 -1.78
CA ILE A 197 26.63 -4.25 -2.51
C ILE A 197 26.60 -4.82 -3.93
N THR A 198 25.98 -5.98 -4.12
CA THR A 198 25.77 -6.60 -5.44
C THR A 198 24.98 -5.71 -6.40
N ASN A 199 23.95 -5.02 -5.90
CA ASN A 199 23.10 -4.15 -6.70
C ASN A 199 23.84 -2.87 -7.06
N VAL A 200 24.53 -2.29 -6.08
CA VAL A 200 25.39 -1.11 -6.25
C VAL A 200 26.47 -1.39 -7.31
N TYR A 201 27.13 -2.55 -7.23
CA TYR A 201 28.12 -2.98 -8.21
C TYR A 201 27.52 -3.20 -9.61
N ALA A 202 26.35 -3.83 -9.69
CA ALA A 202 25.64 -4.01 -10.96
C ALA A 202 25.24 -2.69 -11.61
N HIS A 203 24.82 -1.69 -10.83
CA HIS A 203 24.50 -0.35 -11.33
C HIS A 203 25.76 0.43 -11.75
N LEU A 204 26.90 0.26 -11.06
CA LEU A 204 28.17 0.89 -11.44
C LEU A 204 28.71 0.38 -12.78
N THR A 205 28.45 -0.88 -13.09
CA THR A 205 29.12 -1.59 -14.20
C THR A 205 28.22 -1.81 -15.42
N SER A 206 26.91 -1.54 -15.33
CA SER A 206 25.98 -1.82 -16.41
C SER A 206 25.16 -0.61 -16.85
N LYS A 207 24.91 -0.48 -18.16
CA LYS A 207 23.94 0.49 -18.73
C LYS A 207 22.48 0.20 -18.33
N LYS A 208 22.23 -0.77 -17.43
CA LYS A 208 20.88 -1.12 -16.97
C LYS A 208 20.29 -0.03 -16.08
N PHE A 209 21.12 0.75 -15.40
CA PHE A 209 20.66 1.84 -14.54
C PHE A 209 19.94 2.95 -15.32
N GLU A 210 20.49 3.40 -16.46
CA GLU A 210 19.85 4.41 -17.31
C GLU A 210 18.47 3.96 -17.81
N LYS A 211 18.34 2.68 -18.19
CA LYS A 211 17.04 2.10 -18.57
C LYS A 211 16.07 2.04 -17.40
N ALA A 212 16.53 1.67 -16.21
CA ALA A 212 15.71 1.62 -15.01
C ALA A 212 15.22 3.03 -14.59
N ASP A 213 16.08 4.05 -14.71
CA ASP A 213 15.71 5.45 -14.45
C ASP A 213 14.66 5.95 -15.47
N LEU A 214 14.82 5.62 -16.75
CA LEU A 214 13.81 5.94 -17.77
C LEU A 214 12.47 5.24 -17.48
N ILE A 215 12.48 3.96 -17.15
CA ILE A 215 11.27 3.20 -16.78
C ILE A 215 10.61 3.84 -15.54
N LYS A 216 11.39 4.22 -14.53
CA LYS A 216 10.90 4.94 -13.35
C LYS A 216 10.17 6.23 -13.74
N LYS A 217 10.79 7.08 -14.56
CA LYS A 217 10.20 8.36 -14.99
C LYS A 217 8.90 8.15 -15.74
N LEU A 218 8.89 7.24 -16.71
CA LEU A 218 7.68 6.91 -17.48
C LEU A 218 6.58 6.33 -16.59
N THR A 219 6.93 5.52 -15.58
CA THR A 219 5.97 4.96 -14.62
C THR A 219 5.36 6.05 -13.75
N ILE A 220 6.17 6.97 -13.22
CA ILE A 220 5.69 8.11 -12.42
C ILE A 220 4.74 8.98 -13.26
N GLU A 221 5.17 9.37 -14.46
CA GLU A 221 4.37 10.19 -15.36
C GLU A 221 3.04 9.52 -15.72
N SER A 222 3.08 8.23 -16.08
CA SER A 222 1.86 7.47 -16.37
C SER A 222 0.91 7.42 -15.18
N LEU A 223 1.43 7.16 -13.97
CA LEU A 223 0.59 7.09 -12.77
C LEU A 223 -0.03 8.45 -12.43
N HIS A 224 0.67 9.56 -12.61
CA HIS A 224 0.07 10.89 -12.41
C HIS A 224 -0.98 11.23 -13.46
N ASN A 225 -0.67 10.99 -14.73
CA ASN A 225 -1.56 11.27 -15.86
C ASN A 225 -2.85 10.45 -15.77
N ASP A 226 -2.75 9.18 -15.34
CA ASP A 226 -3.87 8.24 -15.26
C ASP A 226 -4.49 8.17 -13.86
N LYS A 227 -4.29 9.20 -13.01
CA LYS A 227 -4.90 9.33 -11.66
C LYS A 227 -4.66 8.13 -10.74
N GLY A 228 -3.47 7.55 -10.85
CA GLY A 228 -2.98 6.43 -10.06
C GLY A 228 -3.24 5.07 -10.69
N ASN A 229 -4.00 5.00 -11.77
CA ASN A 229 -4.13 3.75 -12.51
C ASN A 229 -2.80 3.41 -13.21
N ALA A 230 -2.43 2.14 -13.21
CA ALA A 230 -1.18 1.69 -13.82
C ALA A 230 -1.44 1.03 -15.17
N ILE A 231 -0.43 1.07 -16.02
CA ILE A 231 -0.40 0.23 -17.21
C ILE A 231 -0.24 -1.22 -16.76
N SER A 232 -1.14 -2.10 -17.21
CA SER A 232 -1.00 -3.53 -16.98
C SER A 232 0.35 -4.02 -17.54
N PRO A 233 1.19 -4.70 -16.73
CA PRO A 233 2.44 -5.30 -17.21
C PRO A 233 2.22 -6.30 -18.35
N ALA A 234 0.99 -6.86 -18.42
CA ALA A 234 0.59 -7.79 -19.44
C ALA A 234 0.15 -7.08 -20.74
N GLY A 235 -0.02 -5.75 -20.77
CA GLY A 235 -0.26 -5.01 -22.03
C GLY A 235 -1.52 -5.44 -22.81
N GLY A 236 -2.64 -5.65 -22.12
CA GLY A 236 -3.87 -6.20 -22.72
C GLY A 236 -3.84 -7.71 -22.94
N PHE A 237 -2.77 -8.40 -22.54
CA PHE A 237 -2.64 -9.84 -22.64
C PHE A 237 -3.59 -10.54 -21.66
N MET A 238 -4.38 -11.45 -22.22
CA MET A 238 -5.12 -12.47 -21.50
C MET A 238 -4.30 -13.77 -21.60
N GLU A 239 -4.01 -14.40 -20.46
CA GLU A 239 -3.45 -15.74 -20.43
C GLU A 239 -4.55 -16.75 -20.74
N LYS A 240 -4.39 -17.43 -21.88
CA LYS A 240 -5.34 -18.43 -22.37
C LYS A 240 -4.92 -19.86 -22.03
N ASP A 241 -3.66 -20.04 -21.63
CA ASP A 241 -3.11 -21.33 -21.24
C ASP A 241 -3.41 -21.63 -19.78
N PHE A 242 -4.27 -22.62 -19.57
CA PHE A 242 -4.66 -23.09 -18.23
C PHE A 242 -3.46 -23.56 -17.40
N GLY A 243 -2.48 -24.23 -18.02
CA GLY A 243 -1.29 -24.71 -17.32
C GLY A 243 -0.39 -23.58 -16.84
N LYS A 244 -0.33 -22.46 -17.58
CA LYS A 244 0.38 -21.26 -17.12
C LYS A 244 -0.34 -20.56 -15.97
N LEU A 245 -1.68 -20.51 -16.01
CA LEU A 245 -2.48 -20.01 -14.89
C LEU A 245 -2.25 -20.87 -13.64
N GLU A 246 -2.31 -22.19 -13.76
CA GLU A 246 -2.01 -23.13 -12.66
C GLU A 246 -0.60 -22.92 -12.08
N ALA A 247 0.42 -22.85 -12.93
CA ALA A 247 1.78 -22.56 -12.51
C ALA A 247 1.91 -21.20 -11.81
N SER A 248 1.16 -20.19 -12.26
CA SER A 248 1.06 -18.89 -11.59
C SER A 248 0.37 -19.00 -10.24
N SER A 249 -0.68 -19.81 -10.11
CA SER A 249 -1.43 -19.98 -8.87
C SER A 249 -0.53 -20.56 -7.76
N PHE A 250 0.28 -21.57 -8.07
CA PHE A 250 1.24 -22.11 -7.09
C PHE A 250 2.24 -21.04 -6.60
N ARG A 251 2.73 -20.17 -7.50
CA ARG A 251 3.61 -19.06 -7.11
C ARG A 251 2.89 -18.06 -6.22
N THR A 252 1.64 -17.71 -6.57
CA THR A 252 0.81 -16.79 -5.79
C THR A 252 0.54 -17.33 -4.39
N ILE A 253 0.16 -18.60 -4.26
CA ILE A 253 -0.04 -19.27 -2.96
C ILE A 253 1.24 -19.21 -2.11
N GLY A 254 2.39 -19.62 -2.69
CA GLY A 254 3.67 -19.63 -1.98
C GLY A 254 4.15 -18.24 -1.55
N TRP A 255 3.74 -17.19 -2.26
CA TRP A 255 4.18 -15.82 -2.00
C TRP A 255 3.29 -15.08 -1.00
N ILE A 256 1.96 -15.02 -1.20
CA ILE A 256 1.05 -14.17 -0.42
C ILE A 256 0.12 -14.93 0.53
N TYR A 257 -0.05 -16.25 0.34
CA TYR A 257 -0.81 -17.10 1.24
C TYR A 257 0.03 -18.10 2.08
N PRO A 258 1.35 -17.93 2.31
CA PRO A 258 2.11 -18.93 3.06
C PRO A 258 1.57 -19.01 4.49
N LYS A 259 1.20 -20.24 4.92
CA LYS A 259 0.61 -20.53 6.23
C LYS A 259 -0.51 -19.56 6.58
N TYR A 260 -1.49 -19.41 5.70
CA TYR A 260 -2.58 -18.46 5.89
C TYR A 260 -3.19 -18.55 7.29
N SER A 261 -3.25 -17.40 7.98
CA SER A 261 -3.93 -17.25 9.27
C SER A 261 -4.56 -15.86 9.32
N PRO A 262 -5.84 -15.73 9.75
CA PRO A 262 -6.48 -14.44 9.99
C PRO A 262 -5.63 -13.50 10.86
N SER A 263 -5.47 -12.26 10.42
CA SER A 263 -4.74 -11.20 11.13
C SER A 263 -5.69 -10.32 11.93
N GLU A 264 -5.68 -10.45 13.26
CA GLU A 264 -6.45 -9.58 14.16
C GLU A 264 -6.20 -8.09 13.90
N MET A 265 -4.94 -7.72 13.65
CA MET A 265 -4.53 -6.36 13.30
C MET A 265 -5.27 -5.85 12.05
N GLN A 266 -5.29 -6.60 10.96
CA GLN A 266 -5.92 -6.14 9.71
C GLN A 266 -7.45 -6.12 9.83
N PHE A 267 -8.05 -7.04 10.59
CA PHE A 267 -9.47 -6.98 10.91
C PHE A 267 -9.84 -5.76 11.77
N SER A 268 -9.02 -5.40 12.77
CA SER A 268 -9.20 -4.16 13.56
C SER A 268 -9.17 -2.93 12.66
N PHE A 269 -8.19 -2.83 11.75
CA PHE A 269 -8.14 -1.72 10.78
C PHE A 269 -9.33 -1.71 9.82
N TYR A 270 -9.76 -2.87 9.35
CA TYR A 270 -10.92 -2.99 8.47
C TYR A 270 -12.21 -2.51 9.15
N GLU A 271 -12.43 -2.90 10.41
CA GLU A 271 -13.55 -2.43 11.21
C GLU A 271 -13.52 -0.90 11.41
N LYS A 272 -12.35 -0.32 11.71
CA LYS A 272 -12.19 1.15 11.79
C LYS A 272 -12.52 1.85 10.47
N ILE A 273 -12.17 1.26 9.33
CA ILE A 273 -12.53 1.82 8.02
C ILE A 273 -14.04 1.86 7.87
N LEU A 274 -14.73 0.73 8.08
CA LEU A 274 -16.18 0.66 7.90
C LEU A 274 -16.93 1.57 8.87
N ASP A 275 -16.45 1.70 10.11
CA ASP A 275 -16.98 2.66 11.07
C ASP A 275 -16.82 4.10 10.58
N ARG A 276 -15.60 4.47 10.14
CA ARG A 276 -15.30 5.83 9.70
C ARG A 276 -16.09 6.23 8.45
N VAL A 277 -16.15 5.38 7.44
CA VAL A 277 -16.88 5.69 6.19
C VAL A 277 -18.38 5.79 6.43
N LYS A 278 -18.92 4.99 7.37
CA LYS A 278 -20.33 5.10 7.80
C LYS A 278 -20.58 6.39 8.56
N ALA A 279 -19.71 6.74 9.52
CA ALA A 279 -19.82 7.97 10.30
C ALA A 279 -19.75 9.23 9.42
N GLU A 280 -18.90 9.21 8.39
CA GLU A 280 -18.81 10.29 7.41
C GLU A 280 -19.92 10.23 6.34
N GLY A 281 -20.73 9.17 6.32
CA GLY A 281 -21.82 8.97 5.36
C GLY A 281 -21.35 8.85 3.91
N VAL A 282 -20.22 8.16 3.67
CA VAL A 282 -19.66 7.91 2.34
C VAL A 282 -20.30 6.64 1.75
N PRO A 283 -21.01 6.74 0.61
CA PRO A 283 -21.48 5.56 -0.11
C PRO A 283 -20.30 4.65 -0.44
N THR A 284 -20.34 3.42 0.05
CA THR A 284 -19.21 2.49 -0.02
C THR A 284 -19.67 1.12 -0.49
N VAL A 285 -18.90 0.52 -1.41
CA VAL A 285 -19.02 -0.90 -1.76
C VAL A 285 -17.70 -1.60 -1.45
N VAL A 286 -17.79 -2.81 -0.88
CA VAL A 286 -16.63 -3.68 -0.70
C VAL A 286 -16.73 -4.82 -1.70
N VAL A 287 -15.63 -5.11 -2.38
CA VAL A 287 -15.56 -6.16 -3.41
C VAL A 287 -14.40 -7.10 -3.13
N ARG A 288 -14.62 -8.39 -3.37
CA ARG A 288 -13.56 -9.38 -3.53
C ARG A 288 -13.39 -9.61 -5.05
N PRO A 289 -12.29 -9.14 -5.66
CA PRO A 289 -12.03 -9.36 -7.08
C PRO A 289 -11.95 -10.85 -7.41
N GLU A 290 -12.47 -11.21 -8.57
CA GLU A 290 -12.38 -12.58 -9.07
C GLU A 290 -10.92 -12.95 -9.37
N VAL A 291 -10.60 -14.23 -9.15
CA VAL A 291 -9.31 -14.84 -9.49
C VAL A 291 -9.53 -16.01 -10.43
N SER A 292 -8.48 -16.44 -11.11
CA SER A 292 -8.57 -17.57 -12.03
C SER A 292 -9.08 -18.84 -11.33
N LEU A 293 -9.84 -19.66 -12.06
CA LEU A 293 -10.34 -20.93 -11.54
C LEU A 293 -9.27 -21.84 -10.92
N PRO A 294 -8.04 -21.99 -11.49
CA PRO A 294 -6.97 -22.73 -10.84
C PRO A 294 -6.59 -22.17 -9.46
N LEU A 295 -6.53 -20.85 -9.30
CA LEU A 295 -6.22 -20.25 -8.00
C LEU A 295 -7.36 -20.43 -7.02
N GLU A 296 -8.61 -20.22 -7.44
CA GLU A 296 -9.78 -20.41 -6.60
C GLU A 296 -9.89 -21.86 -6.08
N ASN A 297 -9.57 -22.85 -6.91
CA ASN A 297 -9.53 -24.25 -6.50
C ASN A 297 -8.44 -24.51 -5.45
N LEU A 298 -7.22 -24.01 -5.66
CA LEU A 298 -6.14 -24.15 -4.67
C LEU A 298 -6.48 -23.46 -3.35
N LEU A 299 -7.13 -22.29 -3.39
CA LEU A 299 -7.59 -21.62 -2.19
C LEU A 299 -8.58 -22.52 -1.43
N LYS A 300 -9.58 -23.08 -2.13
CA LYS A 300 -10.58 -23.99 -1.53
C LYS A 300 -9.94 -25.23 -0.91
N GLU A 301 -8.97 -25.85 -1.59
CA GLU A 301 -8.20 -26.98 -1.05
C GLU A 301 -7.44 -26.63 0.23
N LEU A 302 -6.95 -25.39 0.33
CA LEU A 302 -6.29 -24.85 1.52
C LEU A 302 -7.27 -24.33 2.59
N ASN A 303 -8.57 -24.55 2.42
CA ASN A 303 -9.62 -24.00 3.26
C ASN A 303 -9.56 -22.46 3.35
N ILE A 304 -9.23 -21.80 2.24
CA ILE A 304 -9.31 -20.35 2.03
C ILE A 304 -10.40 -20.16 0.97
N PRO A 305 -11.38 -19.24 1.10
CA PRO A 305 -11.47 -18.14 2.04
C PRO A 305 -12.29 -18.39 3.33
N ALA A 306 -12.66 -19.63 3.68
CA ALA A 306 -13.67 -19.88 4.73
C ALA A 306 -13.39 -19.17 6.09
N PRO A 307 -12.20 -19.28 6.72
CA PRO A 307 -11.88 -18.57 7.97
C PRO A 307 -11.87 -17.05 7.81
N TRP A 308 -11.67 -16.52 6.61
CA TRP A 308 -11.77 -15.09 6.34
C TRP A 308 -13.23 -14.65 6.25
N TRP A 309 -14.08 -15.43 5.56
CA TRP A 309 -15.51 -15.14 5.42
C TRP A 309 -16.24 -15.12 6.76
N GLU A 310 -15.93 -16.06 7.64
CA GLU A 310 -16.46 -16.15 9.01
C GLU A 310 -16.23 -14.86 9.81
N ARG A 311 -15.17 -14.13 9.49
CA ARG A 311 -14.71 -12.94 10.21
C ARG A 311 -15.19 -11.66 9.54
N ILE A 312 -15.09 -11.56 8.22
CA ILE A 312 -15.39 -10.33 7.49
C ILE A 312 -16.89 -10.08 7.34
N ARG A 313 -17.71 -11.12 7.08
CA ARG A 313 -19.16 -10.95 6.87
C ARG A 313 -19.86 -10.33 8.08
N PRO A 314 -19.62 -10.77 9.33
CA PRO A 314 -20.22 -10.12 10.49
C PRO A 314 -19.84 -8.64 10.64
N ILE A 315 -18.61 -8.26 10.30
CA ILE A 315 -18.17 -6.86 10.34
C ILE A 315 -18.95 -6.05 9.30
N ASN A 316 -19.01 -6.50 8.05
CA ASN A 316 -19.80 -5.86 7.00
C ASN A 316 -21.28 -5.71 7.37
N GLN A 317 -21.88 -6.77 7.95
CA GLN A 317 -23.26 -6.78 8.39
C GLN A 317 -23.52 -5.77 9.53
N LYS A 318 -22.60 -5.69 10.51
CA LYS A 318 -22.65 -4.71 11.61
C LYS A 318 -22.70 -3.27 11.09
N PHE A 319 -21.92 -2.95 10.06
CA PHE A 319 -21.90 -1.60 9.49
C PHE A 319 -22.96 -1.36 8.41
N GLY A 320 -23.60 -2.42 7.90
CA GLY A 320 -24.57 -2.31 6.81
C GLY A 320 -23.91 -1.98 5.47
N ILE A 321 -22.63 -2.33 5.29
CA ILE A 321 -21.86 -2.12 4.07
C ILE A 321 -21.62 -3.50 3.44
N PRO A 322 -22.29 -3.85 2.34
CA PRO A 322 -22.17 -5.19 1.78
C PRO A 322 -20.77 -5.43 1.21
N ILE A 323 -20.29 -6.66 1.39
CA ILE A 323 -19.14 -7.21 0.67
C ILE A 323 -19.66 -8.14 -0.43
N ILE A 324 -19.17 -7.92 -1.65
CA ILE A 324 -19.61 -8.64 -2.83
C ILE A 324 -18.47 -9.50 -3.34
N ASP A 325 -18.70 -10.80 -3.45
CA ASP A 325 -17.81 -11.70 -4.18
C ASP A 325 -18.10 -11.57 -5.67
N MET A 326 -17.13 -11.05 -6.42
CA MET A 326 -17.31 -10.85 -7.85
C MET A 326 -17.38 -12.17 -8.62
N ALA A 327 -16.87 -13.26 -8.06
CA ALA A 327 -16.98 -14.59 -8.66
C ALA A 327 -18.38 -15.20 -8.54
N GLU A 328 -19.24 -14.67 -7.64
CA GLU A 328 -20.57 -15.23 -7.35
C GLU A 328 -21.73 -14.37 -7.85
N VAL A 329 -21.47 -13.09 -8.18
CA VAL A 329 -22.52 -12.13 -8.48
C VAL A 329 -22.96 -12.19 -9.95
N SER A 330 -24.27 -12.27 -10.21
CA SER A 330 -24.81 -12.51 -11.56
C SER A 330 -24.75 -11.32 -12.51
N ASP A 331 -24.53 -10.10 -12.00
CA ASP A 331 -24.51 -8.86 -12.78
C ASP A 331 -23.08 -8.37 -13.10
N TYR A 332 -22.08 -9.22 -12.83
CA TYR A 332 -20.71 -9.10 -13.29
C TYR A 332 -20.35 -10.37 -14.07
N ASP A 333 -19.83 -10.21 -15.28
CA ASP A 333 -19.37 -11.32 -16.10
C ASP A 333 -18.02 -10.96 -16.71
N CYS A 334 -16.95 -11.51 -16.14
CA CYS A 334 -15.64 -11.51 -16.79
C CYS A 334 -14.74 -12.66 -16.33
N ASN A 335 -14.57 -13.65 -17.20
CA ASN A 335 -13.71 -14.81 -16.95
C ASN A 335 -12.39 -14.72 -17.75
N THR A 336 -11.67 -13.60 -17.62
CA THR A 336 -10.39 -13.42 -18.33
C THR A 336 -9.31 -12.87 -17.39
N PHE A 337 -8.10 -13.43 -17.49
CA PHE A 337 -7.04 -13.18 -16.51
C PHE A 337 -5.70 -12.88 -17.18
N ALA A 338 -4.92 -11.96 -16.61
CA ALA A 338 -3.54 -11.71 -17.01
C ALA A 338 -2.57 -12.70 -16.34
N ASP A 339 -2.90 -13.13 -15.11
CA ASP A 339 -2.25 -14.20 -14.38
C ASP A 339 -3.24 -14.84 -13.41
N SER A 340 -2.78 -15.75 -12.54
CA SER A 340 -3.68 -16.45 -11.62
C SER A 340 -4.52 -15.56 -10.69
N GLY A 341 -4.02 -14.37 -10.34
CA GLY A 341 -4.62 -13.47 -9.36
C GLY A 341 -5.08 -12.12 -9.90
N HIS A 342 -4.75 -11.76 -11.15
CA HIS A 342 -5.15 -10.49 -11.76
C HIS A 342 -6.08 -10.72 -12.95
N MET A 343 -7.25 -10.07 -12.91
CA MET A 343 -8.15 -9.97 -14.05
C MET A 343 -7.45 -9.29 -15.24
N ALA A 344 -7.79 -9.70 -16.45
CA ALA A 344 -7.27 -9.07 -17.66
C ALA A 344 -7.86 -7.67 -17.85
N VAL A 345 -7.23 -6.87 -18.71
CA VAL A 345 -7.65 -5.48 -18.95
C VAL A 345 -9.11 -5.39 -19.41
N ASP A 346 -9.58 -6.38 -20.18
CA ASP A 346 -10.94 -6.45 -20.70
C ASP A 346 -12.00 -6.54 -19.59
N CYS A 347 -11.65 -7.01 -18.39
CA CYS A 347 -12.55 -7.09 -17.25
C CYS A 347 -12.83 -5.77 -16.55
N TYR A 348 -12.02 -4.73 -16.77
CA TYR A 348 -12.22 -3.45 -16.09
C TYR A 348 -13.41 -2.67 -16.65
N ARG A 349 -13.80 -2.85 -17.91
CA ARG A 349 -15.03 -2.24 -18.45
C ARG A 349 -16.31 -2.83 -17.82
N PRO A 350 -16.50 -4.17 -17.78
CA PRO A 350 -17.54 -4.79 -16.97
C PRO A 350 -17.52 -4.33 -15.51
N PHE A 351 -16.33 -4.20 -14.92
CA PHE A 351 -16.16 -3.73 -13.54
C PHE A 351 -16.71 -2.29 -13.38
N LEU A 352 -16.36 -1.37 -14.28
CA LEU A 352 -16.83 0.01 -14.26
C LEU A 352 -18.36 0.09 -14.40
N ARG A 353 -18.97 -0.76 -15.24
CA ARG A 353 -20.43 -0.89 -15.33
C ARG A 353 -21.04 -1.39 -14.03
N PHE A 354 -20.45 -2.43 -13.44
CA PHE A 354 -20.84 -3.00 -12.16
C PHE A 354 -20.83 -1.96 -11.03
N LEU A 355 -19.81 -1.10 -10.99
CA LEU A 355 -19.70 0.00 -10.03
C LEU A 355 -20.80 1.03 -10.20
N ARG A 356 -21.10 1.44 -11.45
CA ARG A 356 -22.15 2.44 -11.70
C ARG A 356 -23.53 1.98 -11.27
N MET A 357 -23.86 0.69 -11.44
CA MET A 357 -25.14 0.13 -10.99
C MET A 357 -25.30 0.19 -9.46
N ARG A 358 -24.19 0.33 -8.72
CA ARG A 358 -24.16 0.40 -7.25
C ARG A 358 -23.93 1.80 -6.72
N TYR A 359 -23.59 2.74 -7.59
CA TYR A 359 -23.53 4.14 -7.23
C TYR A 359 -24.95 4.68 -7.10
N SER A 360 -25.34 5.04 -5.87
CA SER A 360 -26.68 5.54 -5.55
C SER A 360 -26.80 7.06 -5.66
N GLY A 361 -25.84 7.74 -6.29
CA GLY A 361 -25.93 9.18 -6.52
C GLY A 361 -26.74 9.47 -7.77
N GLU A 362 -27.91 10.10 -7.58
CA GLU A 362 -28.68 10.75 -8.65
C GLU A 362 -27.93 11.93 -9.25
#